data_AF-A0AAJ2H3G5-F1
#
_entry.id   AF-A0AAJ2H3G5-F1
#
_cell.length_a   1.000
_cell.length_b   1.000
_cell.length_c   1.000
_cell.angle_alpha   90.00
_cell.angle_beta   90.00
_cell.angle_gamma   90.00
#
_symmetry.space_group_name_H-M   'P 1'
#
loop_
_entity.id
_entity.type
_entity.pdbx_description
1 polymer ?
#
loop_
_entity_poly.entity_id
_entity_poly.type
_entity_poly.pdbx_seq_one_letter_code
_entity_poly.pdbx_strand_id
1 'polypeptide(L)'
;ALQQTVFNAPQFPIVQNVNARIETNVDVIKSALIEQLYKPVRWTQSMQTLSVLGVEYVVECGAGNVLANLAKRLPNIKAAYPTDTKTRMDSALSALLLAEGKLT
;
A
#
# COMPACT_ATOMS: atom_id res chain seq x y z
N ALA A 1 -17.51 6.26 17.10
CA ALA A 1 -16.87 5.04 16.54
C ALA A 1 -15.35 5.10 16.69
N LEU A 2 -14.61 5.85 15.85
CA LEU A 2 -13.13 5.88 15.86
C LEU A 2 -12.48 6.21 17.22
N GLN A 3 -13.04 7.15 17.99
CA GLN A 3 -12.52 7.52 19.32
C GLN A 3 -12.56 6.40 20.37
N GLN A 4 -13.44 5.41 20.19
CA GLN A 4 -13.64 4.30 21.11
C GLN A 4 -12.95 3.02 20.65
N THR A 5 -12.35 3.03 19.46
CA THR A 5 -11.62 1.90 18.90
C THR A 5 -10.19 1.89 19.44
N VAL A 6 -9.72 0.72 19.88
CA VAL A 6 -8.32 0.53 20.26
C VAL A 6 -7.46 0.46 19.01
N PHE A 7 -6.37 1.22 18.99
CA PHE A 7 -5.36 1.20 17.93
C PHE A 7 -4.03 0.75 18.52
N ASN A 8 -3.35 -0.12 17.78
CA ASN A 8 -1.99 -0.55 18.10
C ASN A 8 -1.00 0.12 17.15
N ALA A 9 0.26 0.23 17.57
CA ALA A 9 1.33 0.68 16.69
C ALA A 9 1.42 -0.25 15.48
N PRO A 10 1.50 0.30 14.25
CA PRO A 10 1.57 -0.52 13.06
C PRO A 10 2.94 -1.20 12.98
N GLN A 11 2.97 -2.45 12.50
CA GLN A 11 4.22 -3.18 12.28
C GLN A 11 5.01 -2.63 11.09
N PHE A 12 4.33 -1.97 10.16
CA PHE A 12 4.92 -1.35 8.99
C PHE A 12 4.50 0.13 8.92
N PRO A 13 5.38 1.04 8.49
CA PRO A 13 5.00 2.43 8.28
C PRO A 13 3.86 2.57 7.26
N ILE A 14 2.94 3.50 7.50
CA ILE A 14 1.75 3.69 6.67
C ILE A 14 1.84 5.01 5.91
N VAL A 15 1.73 4.96 4.58
CA VAL A 15 1.56 6.18 3.77
C VAL A 15 0.10 6.62 3.83
N GLN A 16 -0.18 7.74 4.48
CA GLN A 16 -1.54 8.23 4.73
C GLN A 16 -2.16 8.93 3.51
N ASN A 17 -3.42 8.63 3.21
CA ASN A 17 -4.12 9.20 2.04
C ASN A 17 -4.21 10.74 2.05
N VAL A 18 -4.31 11.34 3.23
CA VAL A 18 -4.59 12.78 3.39
C VAL A 18 -3.41 13.67 2.97
N ASN A 19 -2.18 13.22 3.21
CA ASN A 19 -0.97 14.03 3.05
C ASN A 19 0.16 13.29 2.31
N ALA A 20 -0.04 12.01 1.96
CA ALA A 20 0.95 11.12 1.36
C ALA A 20 2.25 10.96 2.18
N ARG A 21 2.20 11.19 3.49
CA ARG A 21 3.36 11.04 4.38
C ARG A 21 3.37 9.66 5.04
N ILE A 22 4.57 9.19 5.33
CA ILE A 22 4.83 7.97 6.06
C ILE A 22 4.61 8.23 7.55
N GLU A 23 3.79 7.41 8.20
CA GLU A 23 3.52 7.52 9.63
C GLU A 23 3.58 6.19 10.35
N THR A 24 4.09 6.24 11.58
CA THR A 24 4.12 5.11 12.53
C THR A 24 3.44 5.46 13.86
N ASN A 25 3.19 6.76 14.11
CA ASN A 25 2.55 7.21 15.34
C ASN A 25 1.03 7.00 15.28
N VAL A 26 0.49 6.27 16.26
CA VAL A 26 -0.93 5.93 16.35
C VAL A 26 -1.85 7.14 16.41
N ASP A 27 -1.48 8.19 17.13
CA ASP A 27 -2.33 9.37 17.32
C ASP A 27 -2.37 10.23 16.04
N VAL A 28 -1.26 10.27 15.30
CA VAL A 28 -1.21 10.91 13.97
C VAL A 28 -2.04 10.12 12.97
N ILE A 29 -1.94 8.79 12.95
CA ILE A 29 -2.75 7.93 12.07
C ILE A 29 -4.25 8.08 12.36
N LYS A 30 -4.66 8.13 13.63
CA LYS A 30 -6.06 8.38 14.01
C LYS A 30 -6.57 9.71 13.48
N SER A 31 -5.79 10.78 13.66
CA SER A 31 -6.12 12.11 13.15
C SER A 31 -6.26 12.09 11.63
N ALA A 32 -5.32 11.46 10.92
CA ALA A 32 -5.34 11.33 9.47
C ALA A 32 -6.57 10.54 8.95
N LEU A 33 -7.01 9.49 9.65
CA LEU A 33 -8.23 8.74 9.30
C LEU A 33 -9.49 9.59 9.43
N ILE A 34 -9.57 10.47 10.44
CA ILE A 34 -10.69 11.41 10.59
C ILE A 34 -10.67 12.42 9.43
N GLU A 35 -9.49 12.97 9.14
CA GLU A 35 -9.32 13.94 8.06
C GLU A 35 -9.64 13.37 6.68
N GLN A 36 -9.34 12.09 6.45
CA GLN A 36 -9.59 11.39 5.19
C GLN A 36 -11.07 11.40 4.79
N LEU A 37 -12.00 11.51 5.74
CA LEU A 37 -13.44 11.52 5.45
C LEU A 37 -13.88 12.76 4.64
N TYR A 38 -13.13 13.86 4.71
CA TYR A 38 -13.48 15.13 4.07
C TYR A 38 -12.33 15.76 3.28
N LYS A 39 -11.18 15.10 3.19
CA LYS A 39 -10.04 15.52 2.36
C LYS A 39 -9.82 14.56 1.19
N PRO A 40 -9.29 15.04 0.05
CA PRO A 40 -9.07 14.20 -1.12
C PRO A 40 -8.03 13.11 -0.86
N VAL A 41 -8.20 11.97 -1.53
CA VAL A 41 -7.22 10.88 -1.52
C VAL A 41 -6.05 11.23 -2.45
N ARG A 42 -4.84 11.34 -1.89
CA ARG A 42 -3.63 11.71 -2.61
C ARG A 42 -2.89 10.50 -3.19
N TRP A 43 -3.59 9.66 -3.96
CA TRP A 43 -3.06 8.39 -4.46
C TRP A 43 -1.74 8.53 -5.24
N THR A 44 -1.68 9.45 -6.21
CA THR A 44 -0.48 9.66 -7.01
C THR A 44 0.72 10.07 -6.15
N GLN A 45 0.52 10.98 -5.19
CA GLN A 45 1.58 11.38 -4.27
C GLN A 45 1.99 10.25 -3.32
N SER A 46 1.05 9.43 -2.85
CA SER A 46 1.35 8.27 -2.02
C SER A 46 2.26 7.29 -2.74
N MET A 47 1.97 7.01 -4.01
CA MET A 47 2.81 6.13 -4.82
C MET A 47 4.17 6.75 -5.19
N GLN A 48 4.24 8.07 -5.40
CA GLN A 48 5.51 8.78 -5.55
C GLN A 48 6.37 8.64 -4.30
N THR A 49 5.75 8.74 -3.11
CA THR A 49 6.45 8.53 -1.83
C THR A 49 7.01 7.11 -1.74
N LEU A 50 6.21 6.09 -2.10
CA LEU A 50 6.69 4.71 -2.17
C LEU A 50 7.84 4.53 -3.18
N SER A 51 7.76 5.18 -4.35
CA SER A 51 8.84 5.12 -5.34
C SER A 51 10.14 5.76 -4.83
N VAL A 52 10.08 6.86 -4.09
CA VAL A 52 11.26 7.48 -3.45
C VAL A 52 11.90 6.54 -2.42
N LEU A 53 11.09 5.69 -1.77
CA LEU A 53 11.59 4.63 -0.87
C LEU A 53 12.16 3.42 -1.61
N GLY A 54 12.18 3.42 -2.95
CA GLY A 54 12.69 2.31 -3.75
C GLY A 54 11.69 1.17 -3.93
N VAL A 55 10.40 1.38 -3.69
CA VAL A 55 9.38 0.36 -3.95
C VAL A 55 9.19 0.20 -5.46
N GLU A 56 9.50 -1.00 -5.96
CA GLU A 56 9.35 -1.36 -7.38
C GLU A 56 8.24 -2.40 -7.62
N TYR A 57 7.82 -3.10 -6.57
CA TYR A 57 6.81 -4.15 -6.61
C TYR A 57 5.62 -3.79 -5.71
N VAL A 58 4.41 -3.95 -6.22
CA VAL A 58 3.17 -3.60 -5.50
C VAL A 58 2.27 -4.83 -5.40
N VAL A 59 1.66 -5.04 -4.25
CA VAL A 59 0.67 -6.09 -4.04
C VAL A 59 -0.67 -5.44 -3.67
N GLU A 60 -1.72 -5.71 -4.44
CA GLU A 60 -3.08 -5.26 -4.14
C GLU A 60 -3.81 -6.36 -3.38
N CYS A 61 -3.93 -6.16 -2.07
CA CYS A 61 -4.62 -7.05 -1.15
C CYS A 61 -6.12 -6.70 -1.08
N GLY A 62 -6.93 -7.36 -1.89
CA GLY A 62 -8.37 -7.13 -1.92
C GLY A 62 -9.01 -7.68 -3.18
N ALA A 63 -10.30 -7.41 -3.37
CA ALA A 63 -11.04 -7.85 -4.55
C ALA A 63 -10.70 -6.98 -5.79
N GLY A 64 -10.56 -7.61 -6.95
CA GLY A 64 -10.30 -6.93 -8.21
C GLY A 64 -8.82 -6.60 -8.44
N ASN A 65 -8.56 -5.60 -9.29
CA ASN A 65 -7.22 -5.22 -9.73
C ASN A 65 -7.08 -3.72 -10.04
N VAL A 66 -7.90 -2.88 -9.40
CA VAL A 66 -7.96 -1.45 -9.71
C VAL A 66 -6.67 -0.76 -9.31
N LEU A 67 -6.19 -0.98 -8.08
CA LEU A 67 -4.98 -0.32 -7.58
C LEU A 67 -3.73 -0.83 -8.29
N ALA A 68 -3.67 -2.12 -8.63
CA ALA A 68 -2.59 -2.70 -9.42
C ALA A 68 -2.54 -2.08 -10.82
N ASN A 69 -3.70 -1.86 -11.45
CA ASN A 69 -3.77 -1.21 -12.76
C ASN A 69 -3.39 0.28 -12.70
N LEU A 70 -3.73 0.98 -11.61
CA LEU A 70 -3.28 2.35 -11.39
C LEU A 70 -1.77 2.43 -11.12
N ALA A 71 -1.24 1.52 -10.30
CA ALA A 71 0.18 1.46 -9.94
C ALA A 71 1.08 1.23 -11.16
N LYS A 72 0.67 0.36 -12.09
CA LYS A 72 1.41 0.08 -13.35
C LYS A 72 1.60 1.29 -14.25
N ARG A 73 0.83 2.37 -14.06
CA ARG A 73 0.96 3.61 -14.85
C ARG A 73 2.05 4.54 -14.31
N LEU A 74 2.60 4.24 -13.14
CA LEU A 74 3.59 5.08 -12.50
C LEU A 74 5.01 4.65 -12.90
N PRO A 75 5.93 5.62 -13.05
CA PRO A 75 7.31 5.31 -13.32
C PRO A 75 7.90 4.49 -12.16
N ASN A 76 8.86 3.62 -12.46
CA ASN A 76 9.61 2.79 -11.51
C ASN A 76 8.84 1.61 -10.89
N ILE A 77 7.55 1.42 -11.17
CA ILE A 77 6.83 0.20 -10.80
C ILE A 77 7.14 -0.90 -11.84
N LYS A 78 7.95 -1.88 -11.45
CA LYS A 78 8.30 -3.05 -12.28
C LYS A 78 7.11 -4.00 -12.42
N ALA A 79 6.38 -4.24 -11.33
CA ALA A 79 5.21 -5.11 -11.35
C ALA A 79 4.20 -4.75 -10.25
N ALA A 80 2.92 -5.03 -10.53
CA ALA A 80 1.86 -4.94 -9.55
C ALA A 80 0.94 -6.17 -9.64
N TYR A 81 0.70 -6.80 -8.48
CA TYR A 81 0.04 -8.09 -8.35
C TYR A 81 -1.27 -7.96 -7.56
N PRO A 82 -2.45 -8.11 -8.19
CA PRO A 82 -3.69 -8.34 -7.43
C PRO A 82 -3.69 -9.73 -6.80
N THR A 83 -4.30 -9.89 -5.63
CA THR A 83 -4.35 -11.18 -4.90
C THR A 83 -5.77 -11.65 -4.57
N ASP A 84 -6.74 -11.29 -5.41
CA ASP A 84 -8.17 -11.58 -5.23
C ASP A 84 -8.56 -13.05 -5.47
N THR A 85 -7.66 -13.87 -6.04
CA THR A 85 -7.87 -15.31 -6.23
C THR A 85 -6.67 -16.10 -5.74
N LYS A 86 -6.88 -17.39 -5.43
CA LYS A 86 -5.81 -18.31 -5.02
C LYS A 86 -4.66 -18.33 -6.05
N THR A 87 -4.98 -18.51 -7.33
CA THR A 87 -3.98 -18.53 -8.41
C THR A 87 -3.16 -17.24 -8.45
N ARG A 88 -3.80 -16.09 -8.29
CA ARG A 88 -3.12 -14.79 -8.31
C ARG A 88 -2.24 -14.58 -7.07
N MET A 89 -2.71 -15.00 -5.89
CA MET A 89 -1.91 -15.01 -4.67
C MET A 89 -0.66 -15.89 -4.82
N ASP A 90 -0.82 -17.13 -5.29
CA ASP A 90 0.28 -18.08 -5.49
C ASP A 90 1.31 -17.53 -6.50
N SER A 91 0.82 -16.88 -7.56
CA SER A 91 1.67 -16.23 -8.57
C SER A 91 2.45 -15.03 -7.99
N ALA A 92 1.80 -14.19 -7.19
CA ALA A 92 2.43 -13.05 -6.54
C ALA A 92 3.53 -13.51 -5.57
N LEU A 93 3.23 -14.51 -4.75
CA LEU A 93 4.19 -15.08 -3.79
C LEU A 93 5.42 -15.65 -4.51
N SER A 94 5.21 -16.46 -5.56
CA SER A 94 6.30 -17.04 -6.33
C SER A 94 7.18 -15.97 -6.97
N ALA A 95 6.58 -14.96 -7.59
CA ALA A 95 7.30 -13.88 -8.25
C ALA A 95 8.14 -13.03 -7.27
N LEU A 96 7.59 -12.74 -6.08
CA LEU A 96 8.31 -11.97 -5.06
C LEU A 96 9.46 -12.75 -4.44
N LEU A 97 9.27 -14.05 -4.17
CA LEU A 97 10.34 -14.88 -3.65
C LEU A 97 11.47 -15.07 -4.68
N LEU A 98 11.15 -15.16 -5.97
CA LEU A 98 12.14 -15.12 -7.05
C LEU A 98 12.90 -13.80 -7.08
N ALA A 99 12.20 -12.66 -6.97
CA ALA A 99 12.82 -11.33 -6.97
C ALA A 99 13.75 -11.12 -5.76
N GLU A 100 13.44 -11.72 -4.61
CA GLU A 100 14.30 -11.72 -3.42
C GLU A 100 15.42 -12.78 -3.46
N GLY A 101 15.51 -13.60 -4.51
CA GLY A 101 16.50 -14.67 -4.63
C GLY A 101 16.27 -15.86 -3.69
N LYS A 102 15.05 -16.01 -3.15
CA LYS A 102 14.67 -17.08 -2.22
C LYS A 102 14.11 -18.33 -2.92
N LEU A 103 13.89 -18.26 -4.23
CA LEU A 103 13.49 -19.37 -5.10
C LEU A 103 14.47 -19.43 -6.28
N THR A 104 15.03 -20.61 -6.54
CA THR A 104 15.88 -20.93 -7.70
C THR A 104 15.07 -21.65 -8.76
#